data_AF-A0A2N3E3P8-F1
#
_entry.id   AF-A0A2N3E3P8-F1
#
_cell.length_a   1.000
_cell.length_b   1.000
_cell.length_c   1.000
_cell.angle_alpha   90.00
_cell.angle_beta   90.00
_cell.angle_gamma   90.00
#
_symmetry.space_group_name_H-M   'P 1'
#
loop_
_entity.id
_entity.type
_entity.pdbx_description
1 polymer ?
#
loop_
_entity_poly.entity_id
_entity_poly.type
_entity_poly.pdbx_seq_one_letter_code
_entity_poly.pdbx_strand_id
1 'polypeptide(L)'
;IMADVADHDTVLTGQHRTGLFYSMLTSTSKFGAAIAIFLAYALLDSIGFQAGGENSADVLDSLRAVYVWPATVISAAVFGILWFFPIDQAAQQANRAILESRGLEAAAAAIATRTGAPSDAQSSGVAAD
;
A
#
# COMPACT_ATOMS: atom_id res chain seq x y z
N ILE A 1 -5.82 4.09 2.05
CA ILE A 1 -5.96 3.85 0.60
C ILE A 1 -5.56 2.43 0.23
N MET A 2 -4.29 2.01 0.37
CA MET A 2 -3.87 0.67 -0.09
C MET A 2 -4.57 -0.48 0.67
N ALA A 3 -4.74 -0.36 1.98
CA ALA A 3 -5.54 -1.30 2.76
C ALA A 3 -7.00 -1.36 2.26
N ASP A 4 -7.61 -0.20 1.97
CA ASP A 4 -8.99 -0.12 1.47
C ASP A 4 -9.17 -0.82 0.11
N VAL A 5 -8.19 -0.66 -0.78
CA VAL A 5 -8.18 -1.35 -2.08
C VAL A 5 -7.97 -2.85 -1.92
N ALA A 6 -7.08 -3.27 -1.02
CA ALA A 6 -6.82 -4.68 -0.74
C ALA A 6 -8.04 -5.36 -0.10
N ASP A 7 -8.72 -4.69 0.82
CA ASP A 7 -9.96 -5.16 1.44
C ASP A 7 -11.07 -5.26 0.37
N HIS A 8 -11.19 -4.26 -0.50
CA HIS A 8 -12.15 -4.29 -1.59
C HIS A 8 -11.88 -5.44 -2.58
N ASP A 9 -10.62 -5.65 -2.98
CA ASP A 9 -10.22 -6.80 -3.82
C ASP A 9 -10.51 -8.14 -3.11
N THR A 10 -10.28 -8.22 -1.80
CA THR A 10 -10.59 -9.42 -1.01
C THR A 10 -12.11 -9.68 -0.98
N VAL A 11 -12.93 -8.64 -0.88
CA VAL A 11 -14.39 -8.77 -0.94
C VAL A 11 -14.83 -9.33 -2.29
N LEU A 12 -14.30 -8.79 -3.39
CA LEU A 12 -14.64 -9.17 -4.76
C LEU A 12 -14.12 -10.56 -5.17
N THR A 13 -12.88 -10.88 -4.81
CA THR A 13 -12.19 -12.09 -5.30
C THR A 13 -12.16 -13.23 -4.29
N GLY A 14 -12.40 -12.95 -3.01
CA GLY A 14 -12.24 -13.90 -1.91
C GLY A 14 -10.78 -14.25 -1.58
N GLN A 15 -9.79 -13.60 -2.22
CA GLN A 15 -8.38 -13.91 -2.05
C GLN A 15 -7.66 -12.80 -1.26
N HIS A 16 -6.90 -13.18 -0.22
CA HIS A 16 -6.10 -12.24 0.56
C HIS A 16 -4.78 -11.92 -0.16
N ARG A 17 -4.78 -10.87 -0.98
CA ARG A 17 -3.63 -10.47 -1.82
C ARG A 17 -2.84 -9.27 -1.28
N THR A 18 -2.97 -8.95 0.01
CA THR A 18 -2.34 -7.77 0.63
C THR A 18 -0.83 -7.70 0.40
N GLY A 19 -0.13 -8.85 0.42
CA GLY A 19 1.31 -8.92 0.14
C GLY A 19 1.68 -8.50 -1.29
N LEU A 20 0.84 -8.83 -2.28
CA LEU A 20 1.04 -8.43 -3.69
C LEU A 20 0.82 -6.92 -3.87
N PHE A 21 -0.23 -6.36 -3.28
CA PHE A 21 -0.44 -4.92 -3.29
C PHE A 21 0.71 -4.17 -2.62
N TYR A 22 1.26 -4.71 -1.52
CA TYR A 22 2.35 -4.08 -0.81
C TYR A 22 3.66 -4.12 -1.61
N SER A 23 3.95 -5.26 -2.26
CA SER A 23 5.13 -5.40 -3.12
C SER A 23 5.05 -4.48 -4.34
N MET A 24 3.88 -4.32 -4.96
CA MET A 24 3.66 -3.35 -6.02
C MET A 24 3.89 -1.92 -5.53
N LEU A 25 3.26 -1.51 -4.43
CA LEU A 25 3.39 -0.16 -3.88
C LEU A 25 4.85 0.21 -3.57
N THR A 26 5.56 -0.69 -2.89
CA THR A 26 6.97 -0.47 -2.52
C THR A 26 7.89 -0.48 -3.73
N SER A 27 7.63 -1.33 -4.73
CA SER A 27 8.41 -1.35 -5.98
C SER A 27 8.18 -0.09 -6.81
N THR A 28 6.93 0.35 -6.95
CA THR A 28 6.58 1.62 -7.61
C THR A 28 7.24 2.80 -6.91
N SER A 29 7.31 2.81 -5.58
CA SER A 29 7.99 3.87 -4.83
C SER A 29 9.49 3.95 -5.15
N LYS A 30 10.17 2.79 -5.24
CA LYS A 30 11.60 2.74 -5.62
C LYS A 30 11.81 3.20 -7.06
N PHE A 31 10.95 2.78 -7.97
CA PHE A 31 10.99 3.19 -9.36
C PHE A 31 10.77 4.71 -9.52
N GLY A 32 9.79 5.26 -8.79
CA GLY A 32 9.54 6.70 -8.72
C GLY A 32 10.74 7.48 -8.19
N ALA A 33 11.40 6.98 -7.15
CA ALA A 33 12.62 7.60 -6.61
C ALA A 33 13.77 7.62 -7.62
N ALA A 34 13.97 6.52 -8.37
CA ALA A 34 14.99 6.47 -9.42
C ALA A 34 14.72 7.50 -10.54
N ILE A 35 13.46 7.60 -10.98
CA ILE A 35 13.06 8.61 -11.98
C ILE A 35 13.25 10.03 -11.43
N ALA A 36 12.87 10.28 -10.17
CA ALA A 36 13.01 11.59 -9.55
C ALA A 36 14.47 12.05 -9.50
N ILE A 37 15.40 11.15 -9.13
CA ILE A 37 16.84 11.44 -9.12
C ILE A 37 17.34 11.74 -10.53
N PHE A 38 16.97 10.93 -11.52
CA PHE A 38 17.35 11.15 -12.92
C PHE A 38 16.87 12.51 -13.43
N LEU A 39 15.59 12.83 -13.23
CA LEU A 39 15.01 14.10 -13.67
C LEU A 39 15.62 15.29 -12.93
N ALA A 40 15.90 15.16 -11.63
CA ALA A 40 16.53 16.23 -10.86
C ALA A 40 17.91 16.58 -11.44
N TYR A 41 18.78 15.59 -11.68
CA TYR A 41 20.09 15.86 -12.25
C TYR A 41 20.03 16.35 -13.69
N ALA A 42 19.14 15.79 -14.52
CA ALA A 42 18.96 16.26 -15.90
C ALA A 42 18.48 17.72 -15.96
N LEU A 43 17.61 18.14 -15.04
CA LEU A 43 17.15 19.53 -14.94
C LEU A 43 18.24 20.47 -14.40
N LEU A 44 19.05 20.03 -13.45
CA LEU A 44 20.17 20.83 -12.93
C LEU A 44 21.24 21.06 -14.00
N ASP A 45 21.55 20.03 -14.79
CA ASP A 45 22.50 20.11 -15.89
C ASP A 45 21.99 21.04 -17.00
N SER A 46 20.69 20.98 -17.33
CA SER A 46 20.10 21.81 -18.39
C SER A 46 20.07 23.31 -18.07
N ILE A 47 19.98 23.68 -16.78
CA ILE A 47 20.07 25.08 -16.34
C ILE A 47 21.51 25.54 -16.08
N GLY A 48 22.50 24.67 -16.27
CA GLY A 48 23.92 24.98 -16.08
C GLY A 48 24.33 25.22 -14.63
N PHE A 49 23.62 24.61 -13.67
CA PHE A 49 23.91 24.79 -12.24
C PHE A 49 25.25 24.16 -11.86
N GLN A 50 26.10 24.94 -11.17
CA GLN A 50 27.42 24.49 -10.69
C GLN A 50 27.43 24.34 -9.17
N ALA A 51 27.48 23.11 -8.67
CA ALA A 51 27.56 22.85 -7.23
C ALA A 51 28.91 23.34 -6.67
N GLY A 52 28.87 24.27 -5.71
CA GLY A 52 30.07 24.84 -5.06
C GLY A 52 30.85 25.86 -5.90
N GLY A 53 30.37 26.18 -7.10
CA GLY A 53 30.93 27.24 -7.96
C GLY A 53 30.12 28.53 -7.91
N GLU A 54 30.53 29.52 -8.71
CA GLU A 54 29.76 30.75 -8.90
C GLU A 54 28.55 30.48 -9.79
N ASN A 55 27.36 30.87 -9.33
CA ASN A 55 26.11 30.79 -10.08
C ASN A 55 25.52 32.18 -10.18
N SER A 56 25.02 32.57 -11.35
CA SER A 56 24.30 33.83 -11.51
C SER A 56 22.97 33.81 -10.77
N ALA A 57 22.38 34.98 -10.51
CA ALA A 57 21.07 35.10 -9.88
C ALA A 57 19.99 34.32 -10.67
N ASP A 58 20.02 34.39 -12.00
CA ASP A 58 19.07 33.69 -12.88
C ASP A 58 19.16 32.16 -12.76
N VAL A 59 20.38 31.61 -12.59
CA VAL A 59 20.59 30.17 -12.37
C VAL A 59 20.05 29.74 -11.01
N LEU A 60 20.22 30.58 -9.97
CA LEU A 60 19.67 30.30 -8.64
C LEU A 60 18.14 30.39 -8.61
N ASP A 61 17.54 31.30 -9.36
CA ASP A 61 16.08 31.37 -9.51
C ASP A 61 15.54 30.16 -10.29
N SER A 62 16.24 29.73 -11.33
CA SER A 62 15.93 28.51 -12.07
C SER A 62 16.05 27.26 -11.18
N LEU A 63 17.06 27.19 -10.31
CA LEU A 63 17.21 26.12 -9.32
C LEU A 63 16.00 26.04 -8.38
N ARG A 64 15.54 27.20 -7.86
CA ARG A 64 14.32 27.26 -7.02
C ARG A 64 13.10 26.75 -7.79
N ALA A 65 12.97 27.13 -9.06
CA ALA A 65 11.89 26.66 -9.92
C ALA A 65 11.94 25.13 -10.13
N VAL A 66 13.11 24.56 -10.38
CA VAL A 66 13.34 23.10 -10.51
C VAL A 66 12.99 22.36 -9.22
N TYR A 67 13.20 22.98 -8.05
CA TYR A 67 12.84 22.38 -6.78
C TYR A 67 11.32 22.37 -6.53
N VAL A 68 10.62 23.46 -6.88
CA VAL A 68 9.21 23.67 -6.50
C VAL A 68 8.24 23.11 -7.55
N TRP A 69 8.46 23.39 -8.84
CA TRP A 69 7.46 23.11 -9.87
C TRP A 69 7.17 21.63 -10.09
N PRO A 70 8.19 20.73 -10.21
CA PRO A 70 7.92 19.31 -10.39
C PRO A 70 7.10 18.72 -9.25
N ALA A 71 7.46 19.03 -8.00
CA ALA A 71 6.71 18.58 -6.82
C ALA A 71 5.28 19.12 -6.80
N THR A 72 5.09 20.38 -7.19
CA THR A 72 3.78 21.03 -7.27
C THR A 72 2.89 20.37 -8.31
N VAL A 73 3.40 20.14 -9.53
CA VAL A 73 2.64 19.52 -10.62
C VAL A 73 2.27 18.08 -10.29
N ILE A 74 3.21 17.30 -9.75
CA ILE A 74 2.95 15.91 -9.33
C ILE A 74 1.90 15.89 -8.20
N SER A 75 2.01 16.77 -7.21
CA SER A 75 1.04 16.85 -6.11
C SER A 75 -0.35 17.25 -6.59
N ALA A 76 -0.46 18.19 -7.53
CA ALA A 76 -1.72 18.58 -8.14
C ALA A 76 -2.35 17.42 -8.93
N ALA A 77 -1.55 16.64 -9.66
CA ALA A 77 -2.02 15.44 -10.36
C ALA A 77 -2.53 14.38 -9.37
N VAL A 78 -1.79 14.11 -8.29
CA VAL A 78 -2.21 13.19 -7.22
C VAL A 78 -3.51 13.66 -6.58
N PHE A 79 -3.61 14.96 -6.27
CA PHE A 79 -4.85 15.55 -5.75
C PHE A 79 -6.02 15.31 -6.70
N GLY A 80 -5.84 15.55 -8.01
CA GLY A 80 -6.87 15.27 -9.01
C GLY A 80 -7.30 13.80 -9.04
N ILE A 81 -6.36 12.86 -8.96
CA ILE A 81 -6.66 11.42 -8.92
C ILE A 81 -7.45 11.06 -7.65
N LEU A 82 -7.01 11.57 -6.50
CA LEU A 82 -7.66 11.28 -5.21
C LEU A 82 -9.03 11.93 -5.07
N TRP A 83 -9.27 13.06 -5.74
CA TRP A 83 -10.57 13.73 -5.74
C TRP A 83 -11.69 12.85 -6.32
N PHE A 84 -11.35 11.98 -7.28
CA PHE A 84 -12.29 11.04 -7.90
C PHE A 84 -12.15 9.62 -7.35
N PHE A 85 -11.56 9.46 -6.15
CA PHE A 85 -11.36 8.13 -5.57
C PHE A 85 -12.72 7.46 -5.25
N PRO A 86 -12.99 6.25 -5.77
CA PRO A 86 -14.33 5.66 -5.75
C PRO A 86 -14.72 4.99 -4.44
N ILE A 87 -13.75 4.70 -3.55
CA ILE A 87 -14.01 4.03 -2.28
C ILE A 87 -14.22 5.10 -1.21
N ASP A 88 -15.49 5.43 -0.98
CA ASP A 88 -15.90 6.34 0.09
C ASP A 88 -16.07 5.60 1.43
N GLN A 89 -16.47 6.36 2.47
CA GLN A 89 -16.67 5.81 3.80
C GLN A 89 -17.75 4.71 3.85
N ALA A 90 -18.81 4.84 3.05
CA ALA A 90 -19.88 3.84 3.00
C ALA A 90 -19.38 2.54 2.39
N ALA A 91 -18.61 2.61 1.30
CA ALA A 91 -17.96 1.46 0.68
C ALA A 91 -16.97 0.78 1.63
N GLN A 92 -16.16 1.55 2.37
CA GLN A 92 -15.24 1.00 3.38
C GLN A 92 -15.98 0.22 4.48
N GLN A 93 -17.06 0.80 5.01
CA GLN A 93 -17.84 0.14 6.07
C GLN A 93 -18.51 -1.14 5.56
N ALA A 94 -19.06 -1.12 4.35
CA ALA A 94 -19.66 -2.29 3.72
C ALA A 94 -18.62 -3.41 3.53
N ASN A 95 -17.44 -3.08 2.98
CA ASN A 95 -16.35 -4.05 2.82
C ASN A 95 -15.94 -4.66 4.15
N ARG A 96 -15.78 -3.82 5.18
CA ARG A 96 -15.40 -4.27 6.53
C ARG A 96 -16.41 -5.23 7.12
N ALA A 97 -17.71 -4.94 7.04
CA ALA A 97 -18.76 -5.82 7.56
C ALA A 97 -18.73 -7.21 6.89
N ILE A 98 -18.50 -7.25 5.56
CA ILE A 98 -18.37 -8.51 4.81
C ILE A 98 -17.14 -9.31 5.25
N LEU A 99 -16.00 -8.65 5.45
CA LEU A 99 -14.77 -9.33 5.86
C LEU A 99 -14.86 -9.82 7.32
N GLU A 100 -15.49 -9.06 8.21
CA GLU A 100 -15.75 -9.46 9.59
C GLU A 100 -16.65 -10.70 9.64
N SER A 101 -17.74 -10.74 8.87
CA SER A 101 -18.62 -11.91 8.84
C SER A 101 -17.91 -13.17 8.33
N ARG A 102 -17.14 -13.06 7.24
CA ARG A 102 -16.32 -14.16 6.70
C ARG A 102 -15.27 -14.65 7.71
N GLY A 103 -14.66 -13.72 8.46
CA GLY A 103 -13.70 -14.04 9.51
C GLY A 103 -14.32 -14.84 10.66
N LEU A 104 -15.53 -14.48 11.08
CA LEU A 104 -16.28 -15.21 12.12
C LEU A 104 -16.66 -16.63 11.65
N GLU A 105 -17.15 -16.77 10.42
CA GLU A 105 -17.48 -18.09 9.85
C GLU A 105 -16.26 -19.00 9.76
N ALA A 106 -15.12 -18.47 9.29
CA ALA A 106 -13.87 -19.22 9.22
C ALA A 106 -13.36 -19.64 10.61
N ALA A 107 -13.46 -18.75 11.61
CA ALA A 107 -13.10 -19.05 12.99
C ALA A 107 -14.01 -20.13 13.60
N ALA A 108 -15.33 -20.03 13.38
CA ALA A 108 -16.29 -21.03 13.84
C ALA A 108 -16.03 -22.40 13.20
N ALA A 109 -15.78 -22.45 11.90
CA ALA A 109 -15.43 -23.68 11.20
C ALA A 109 -14.11 -24.30 11.72
N ALA A 110 -13.10 -23.47 11.99
CA ALA A 110 -11.84 -23.92 12.57
C ALA A 110 -12.02 -24.49 13.99
N ILE A 111 -12.86 -23.86 14.82
CA ILE A 111 -13.22 -24.38 16.15
C ILE A 111 -13.95 -25.71 16.01
N ALA A 112 -14.98 -25.80 15.18
CA ALA A 112 -15.76 -27.02 14.96
C ALA A 112 -14.88 -28.19 14.50
N THR A 113 -13.93 -27.92 13.59
CA THR A 113 -12.96 -28.92 13.11
C THR A 113 -12.05 -29.40 14.23
N ARG A 114 -11.61 -28.50 15.12
CA ARG A 114 -10.76 -28.84 16.27
C ARG A 114 -11.50 -29.63 17.34
N THR A 115 -12.78 -29.32 17.58
CA THR A 115 -13.61 -30.01 18.60
C THR A 115 -14.25 -31.30 18.11
N GLY A 116 -14.31 -31.52 16.79
CA GLY A 116 -14.89 -32.72 16.17
C GLY A 116 -13.94 -33.91 16.07
N ALA A 117 -12.65 -33.75 16.35
CA ALA A 117 -11.73 -34.88 16.51
C ALA A 117 -11.96 -35.51 17.90
N PRO A 118 -12.32 -36.80 18.01
CA PRO A 118 -12.48 -37.43 19.32
C PRO A 118 -11.14 -37.31 20.07
N SER A 119 -11.16 -36.74 21.28
CA SER A 119 -10.02 -36.85 22.19
C SER A 119 -9.75 -38.33 22.36
N ASP A 120 -8.52 -38.77 22.05
CA ASP A 120 -8.10 -40.16 22.03
C ASP A 120 -8.81 -41.01 23.09
N ALA A 121 -9.59 -41.99 22.64
CA ALA A 121 -10.26 -42.98 23.49
C ALA A 121 -9.27 -43.88 24.27
N GLN A 122 -7.96 -43.57 24.22
CA GLN A 122 -6.89 -44.29 24.91
C GLN A 122 -6.53 -43.69 26.27
N SER A 123 -7.15 -42.58 26.70
CA SER A 123 -6.95 -42.03 28.05
C SER A 123 -7.86 -42.64 29.13
N SER A 124 -8.64 -43.69 28.84
CA SER A 124 -9.35 -44.43 29.88
C SER A 124 -8.38 -45.37 30.59
N GLY A 125 -7.95 -44.96 31.79
CA GLY A 125 -6.93 -45.61 32.60
C GLY A 125 -7.16 -47.10 32.83
N VAL A 126 -6.30 -47.92 32.22
CA VAL A 126 -6.05 -49.27 32.69
C VAL A 126 -5.06 -49.15 33.84
N ALA A 127 -5.54 -49.44 35.06
CA ALA A 127 -4.68 -49.66 36.21
C ALA A 127 -3.72 -50.82 35.89
N ALA A 128 -2.43 -50.60 36.12
CA ALA A 128 -1.44 -51.66 36.11
C ALA A 128 -1.66 -52.50 37.37
N ASP A 129 -2.32 -53.65 37.19
CA ASP A 129 -2.33 -54.76 38.15
C ASP A 129 -1.11 -55.67 37.90
#